data_AF-A0A3C1FY62-F1
#
_entry.id   AF-A0A3C1FY62-F1
#
_cell.length_a   1.000
_cell.length_b   1.000
_cell.length_c   1.000
_cell.angle_alpha   90.00
_cell.angle_beta   90.00
_cell.angle_gamma   90.00
#
_symmetry.space_group_name_H-M   'P 1'
#
loop_
_entity.id
_entity.type
_entity.pdbx_description
1 polymer ?
#
loop_
_entity_poly.entity_id
_entity_poly.type
_entity_poly.pdbx_seq_one_letter_code
_entity_poly.pdbx_strand_id
1 'polypeptide(L)' 'LNPKIVGNNHIKMKLKQKSSSLDAIGFTMGSLFESLSCTSVDAVFTPTINEWNGLKSLQLNLKAFRASQ' A
#
# COMPACT_ATOMS: atom_id res chain seq x y z
N LEU A 1 7.52 5.28 -7.64
CA LEU A 1 7.79 4.00 -6.94
C LEU A 1 6.68 3.06 -7.33
N ASN A 2 7.02 1.99 -8.04
CA ASN A 2 6.06 0.96 -8.42
C ASN A 2 5.67 0.12 -7.18
N PRO A 3 4.46 -0.45 -7.14
CA PRO A 3 4.12 -1.40 -6.09
C PRO A 3 5.09 -2.58 -6.16
N LYS A 4 5.46 -3.14 -5.00
CA LYS A 4 6.42 -4.24 -4.90
C LYS A 4 6.01 -5.23 -3.82
N ILE A 5 6.37 -6.49 -4.02
CA ILE A 5 6.27 -7.51 -2.99
C ILE A 5 7.48 -7.40 -2.06
N VAL A 6 7.26 -7.45 -0.75
CA VAL A 6 8.29 -7.37 0.30
C VAL A 6 8.05 -8.43 1.35
N GLY A 7 9.13 -8.83 2.04
CA GLY A 7 9.05 -9.79 3.14
C GLY A 7 8.37 -11.09 2.73
N ASN A 8 7.46 -11.57 3.58
CA ASN A 8 6.71 -12.80 3.35
C ASN A 8 5.38 -12.50 2.64
N ASN A 9 5.44 -12.21 1.34
CA ASN A 9 4.26 -11.99 0.48
C ASN A 9 3.40 -10.76 0.88
N HIS A 10 4.04 -9.65 1.27
CA HIS A 10 3.36 -8.39 1.57
C HIS A 10 3.48 -7.44 0.39
N ILE A 11 2.44 -6.64 0.13
CA ILE A 11 2.51 -5.60 -0.89
C ILE A 11 2.88 -4.26 -0.25
N LYS A 12 3.93 -3.62 -0.75
CA LYS A 12 4.27 -2.24 -0.40
C LYS A 12 4.07 -1.36 -1.63
N MET A 13 3.32 -0.29 -1.48
CA MET A 13 3.02 0.64 -2.57
C MET A 13 2.97 2.08 -2.07
N LYS A 14 3.00 3.02 -3.00
CA LYS A 14 2.81 4.44 -2.72
C LYS A 14 1.49 4.88 -3.33
N LEU A 15 0.53 5.24 -2.48
CA LEU A 15 -0.76 5.75 -2.93
C LEU A 15 -0.70 7.26 -3.01
N LYS A 16 -1.30 7.83 -4.06
CA LYS A 16 -1.38 9.27 -4.27
C LYS A 16 -2.84 9.67 -4.47
N GLN A 17 -3.30 10.64 -3.70
CA GLN A 17 -4.61 11.26 -3.87
C GLN A 17 -4.47 12.76 -3.71
N LYS A 18 -4.87 13.52 -4.75
CA LYS A 18 -4.69 14.98 -4.81
C LYS A 18 -3.22 15.37 -4.55
N SER A 19 -2.98 16.18 -3.51
CA SER A 19 -1.65 16.65 -3.08
C SER A 19 -0.94 15.70 -2.09
N SER A 20 -1.62 14.65 -1.61
CA SER A 20 -1.06 13.73 -0.62
C SER A 20 -0.48 12.49 -1.30
N SER A 21 0.69 12.06 -0.83
CA SER A 21 1.29 10.78 -1.22
C SER A 21 1.82 10.08 0.03
N LEU A 22 1.29 8.88 0.30
CA LEU A 22 1.59 8.11 1.49
C LEU A 22 2.06 6.71 1.11
N ASP A 23 2.95 6.17 1.94
CA ASP A 23 3.29 4.76 1.86
C ASP A 23 2.11 3.93 2.35
N ALA A 24 1.90 2.78 1.71
CA ALA A 24 0.89 1.80 2.09
C ALA A 24 1.51 0.40 2.16
N ILE A 25 1.05 -0.41 3.11
CA ILE A 25 1.44 -1.81 3.29
C ILE A 25 0.19 -2.68 3.36
N GLY A 26 0.16 -3.77 2.62
CA GLY A 26 -0.84 -4.83 2.73
C GLY A 26 -0.17 -6.15 3.10
N PHE A 27 -0.52 -6.70 4.26
CA PHE A 27 0.05 -7.96 4.74
C PHE A 27 -0.62 -9.15 4.05
N THR A 28 0.18 -10.11 3.58
CA THR A 28 -0.27 -11.34 2.89
C THR A 28 -1.08 -11.06 1.61
N MET A 29 -0.86 -9.91 0.97
CA MET A 29 -1.58 -9.47 -0.23
C MET A 29 -0.71 -9.49 -1.50
N GLY A 30 0.50 -10.05 -1.46
CA GLY A 30 1.41 -10.03 -2.60
C GLY A 30 0.90 -10.81 -3.82
N SER A 31 0.06 -11.84 -3.63
CA SER A 31 -0.57 -12.57 -4.74
C SER A 31 -1.58 -11.72 -5.53
N LEU A 32 -2.14 -10.67 -4.94
CA LEU A 32 -3.02 -9.73 -5.63
C LEU A 32 -2.25 -8.78 -6.54
N PHE A 33 -0.93 -8.72 -6.44
CA PHE A 33 -0.08 -7.81 -7.21
C PHE A 33 -0.13 -8.10 -8.71
N GLU A 34 -0.11 -9.37 -9.14
CA GLU A 34 -0.16 -9.71 -10.56
C GLU A 34 -1.49 -9.30 -11.23
N SER A 35 -2.57 -9.18 -10.45
CA SER A 35 -3.85 -8.69 -10.93
C SER A 35 -3.93 -7.16 -11.08
N LEU A 36 -2.96 -6.42 -10.52
CA LEU A 36 -2.90 -4.96 -10.61
C LEU A 36 -2.19 -4.52 -11.90
N SER A 37 -2.88 -4.64 -13.03
CA SER A 37 -2.46 -4.01 -14.29
C SER A 37 -2.89 -2.54 -14.41
N CYS A 38 -3.41 -1.95 -13.33
CA CYS A 38 -4.13 -0.68 -13.35
C CYS A 38 -3.30 0.45 -12.73
N THR A 39 -3.50 1.68 -13.23
CA THR A 39 -2.85 2.90 -12.74
C THR A 39 -3.52 3.50 -11.50
N SER A 40 -4.76 3.10 -11.20
CA SER A 40 -5.55 3.57 -10.06
C SER A 40 -6.21 2.40 -9.32
N VAL A 41 -6.38 2.58 -8.00
CA VAL A 41 -7.00 1.59 -7.12
C VAL A 41 -7.97 2.24 -6.16
N ASP A 42 -9.07 1.54 -5.88
CA ASP A 42 -9.87 1.79 -4.69
C ASP A 42 -9.28 0.99 -3.53
N ALA A 43 -9.03 1.63 -2.39
CA ALA A 43 -8.40 0.99 -1.24
C ALA A 43 -9.17 1.26 0.06
N VAL A 44 -9.34 0.21 0.86
CA VAL A 44 -9.80 0.29 2.25
C VAL A 44 -8.59 0.13 3.16
N PHE A 45 -8.40 1.06 4.08
CA PHE A 45 -7.20 1.10 4.90
C PHE A 45 -7.44 1.73 6.28
N THR A 46 -6.50 1.47 7.18
CA THR A 46 -6.39 2.17 8.47
C THR A 46 -5.10 2.98 8.47
N PRO A 47 -5.13 4.30 8.74
CA PRO A 47 -3.93 5.09 8.96
C PRO A 47 -3.19 4.59 10.21
N THR A 48 -1.88 4.39 10.11
CA THR A 48 -1.03 3.87 11.18
C THR A 48 0.30 4.63 11.23
N ILE A 49 0.91 4.72 12.41
CA ILE A 49 2.29 5.21 12.54
C ILE A 49 3.22 4.02 12.39
N ASN A 50 4.04 4.04 11.34
CA ASN A 50 5.15 3.11 11.18
C ASN A 50 6.37 3.69 11.91
N GLU A 51 6.85 2.98 12.91
CA GLU A 51 8.10 3.30 13.61
C GLU A 51 9.18 2.32 13.20
N TRP A 52 10.23 2.81 12.54
CA TRP A 52 11.36 2.00 12.12
C TRP A 52 12.66 2.75 12.37
N ASN A 53 13.60 2.11 13.08
CA ASN A 53 14.90 2.70 13.44
C ASN A 53 14.78 4.09 14.10
N GLY A 54 13.80 4.24 15.00
CA GLY A 54 13.51 5.51 15.70
C GLY A 54 12.80 6.57 14.86
N LEU A 55 12.57 6.35 13.55
CA LEU A 55 11.84 7.25 12.69
C LEU A 55 10.36 6.85 12.64
N LYS A 56 9.47 7.83 12.89
CA LYS A 56 8.02 7.69 12.78
C LYS A 56 7.54 8.27 11.45
N SER A 57 6.71 7.53 10.73
CA SER A 57 6.06 8.00 9.51
C SER A 57 4.60 7.54 9.45
N LEU A 58 3.74 8.32 8.80
CA LEU A 58 2.37 7.91 8.52
C LEU A 58 2.37 6.88 7.38
N GLN A 59 1.72 5.75 7.61
CA GLN A 59 1.57 4.66 6.64
C GLN A 59 0.13 4.15 6.63
N LEU A 60 -0.39 3.83 5.46
CA LEU A 60 -1.71 3.24 5.29
C LEU A 60 -1.60 1.71 5.39
N ASN A 61 -2.23 1.11 6.40
CA ASN A 61 -2.35 -0.35 6.51
C ASN A 61 -3.58 -0.80 5.71
N LEU A 62 -3.34 -1.45 4.57
CA LEU A 62 -4.36 -1.90 3.64
C LEU A 62 -5.13 -3.09 4.21
N LYS A 63 -6.46 -3.05 4.11
CA LYS A 63 -7.37 -4.16 4.44
C LYS A 63 -7.90 -4.85 3.18
N ALA A 64 -8.13 -4.07 2.14
CA ALA A 64 -8.49 -4.54 0.81
C ALA A 64 -8.17 -3.45 -0.21
N PHE A 65 -7.97 -3.85 -1.47
CA PHE A 65 -7.93 -2.94 -2.58
C PHE A 65 -8.39 -3.66 -3.85
N ARG A 66 -8.80 -2.88 -4.84
CA ARG A 66 -9.16 -3.37 -6.18
C ARG A 66 -8.75 -2.34 -7.22
N ALA A 67 -8.66 -2.75 -8.48
CA ALA A 67 -8.60 -1.80 -9.59
C ALA A 67 -9.78 -0.82 -9.50
N SER A 68 -9.49 0.48 -9.64
CA SER A 68 -10.57 1.47 -9.77
C SER A 68 -11.29 1.21 -11.09
N GLN A 69 -12.63 1.29 -11.05
CA GLN A 69 -13.45 1.44 -12.25
C GLN A 69 -13.36 2.87 -12.77
#